data_AF-A0A832AMG8-F1
#
_entry.id   AF-A0A832AMG8-F1
#
_cell.length_a   1.000
_cell.length_b   1.000
_cell.length_c   1.000
_cell.angle_alpha   90.00
_cell.angle_beta   90.00
_cell.angle_gamma   90.00
#
_symmetry.space_group_name_H-M   'P 1'
#
loop_
_entity.id
_entity.type
_entity.pdbx_description
1 polymer ?
#
loop_
_entity_poly.entity_id
_entity_poly.type
_entity_poly.pdbx_seq_one_letter_code
_entity_poly.pdbx_strand_id
1 'polypeptide(L)' 'MPALDPVAMQDSATAAAELLKLLGNETRLMVLCHLNQKERPVGELESMVGLSQSALSQHLAKLRKSHAVKTR' A
#
# COMPACT_ATOMS: atom_id res chain seq x y z
N MET A 1 20.85 -5.24 -26.44
CA MET A 1 19.74 -4.75 -25.60
C MET A 1 19.46 -3.33 -26.04
N PRO A 2 18.21 -2.95 -26.36
CA PRO A 2 17.91 -1.56 -26.64
C PRO A 2 18.34 -0.72 -25.42
N ALA A 3 18.96 0.44 -25.69
CA ALA A 3 19.29 1.38 -24.63
C ALA A 3 18.00 1.82 -23.94
N LEU A 4 18.00 1.85 -22.61
CA LEU A 4 16.87 2.38 -21.84
C LEU A 4 16.72 3.86 -22.18
N ASP A 5 15.54 4.27 -22.64
CA ASP A 5 15.19 5.68 -22.79
C ASP A 5 15.31 6.35 -21.41
N PRO A 6 16.22 7.32 -21.22
CA PRO A 6 16.45 7.95 -19.93
C PRO A 6 15.20 8.62 -19.35
N VAL A 7 14.33 9.18 -20.19
CA VAL A 7 13.10 9.87 -19.73
C VAL A 7 12.08 8.85 -19.25
N ALA A 8 11.80 7.82 -20.06
CA ALA A 8 10.92 6.73 -19.66
C ALA A 8 11.42 5.99 -18.40
N MET A 9 12.74 5.84 -18.26
CA MET A 9 13.37 5.26 -17.08
C MET A 9 13.17 6.15 -15.84
N GLN A 10 13.35 7.46 -15.96
CA GLN A 10 13.15 8.40 -14.85
C GLN A 10 11.69 8.41 -14.36
N ASP A 11 10.73 8.40 -15.27
CA ASP A 11 9.29 8.35 -14.92
C ASP A 11 8.95 7.04 -14.21
N SER A 12 9.43 5.91 -14.75
CA SER A 12 9.24 4.59 -14.15
C SER A 12 9.88 4.50 -12.75
N ALA A 13 11.09 5.04 -12.59
CA ALA A 13 11.78 5.09 -11.31
C ALA A 13 11.02 5.95 -10.29
N THR A 14 10.47 7.09 -10.72
CA THR A 14 9.67 7.97 -9.87
C THR A 14 8.40 7.27 -9.38
N ALA A 15 7.66 6.62 -10.29
CA ALA A 15 6.47 5.85 -9.95
C ALA A 15 6.79 4.68 -8.99
N ALA A 16 7.88 3.95 -9.26
CA ALA A 16 8.33 2.86 -8.39
C ALA A 16 8.75 3.36 -7.00
N ALA A 17 9.45 4.49 -6.91
CA ALA A 17 9.87 5.09 -5.65
C ALA A 17 8.66 5.50 -4.79
N GLU A 18 7.63 6.09 -5.38
CA GLU A 18 6.40 6.43 -4.66
C GLU A 18 5.65 5.18 -4.17
N LEU A 19 5.59 4.12 -4.98
CA LEU A 19 5.04 2.83 -4.55
C LEU A 19 5.85 2.23 -3.40
N LEU A 20 7.19 2.21 -3.50
CA LEU A 20 8.06 1.70 -2.46
C LEU A 20 7.96 2.50 -1.17
N LYS A 21 7.78 3.82 -1.24
CA LYS A 21 7.53 4.68 -0.07
C LYS A 21 6.19 4.39 0.59
N LEU A 22 5.16 4.07 -0.21
CA LEU A 22 3.91 3.57 0.32
C LEU A 22 4.12 2.21 1.01
N LEU A 23 4.77 1.26 0.36
CA LEU A 23 4.99 -0.09 0.88
C LEU A 23 5.97 -0.13 2.06
N GLY A 24 6.94 0.79 2.14
CA GLY A 24 7.99 0.82 3.16
C GLY A 24 7.53 1.15 4.59
N ASN A 25 6.26 0.94 4.91
CA ASN A 25 5.71 1.04 6.25
C ASN A 25 5.15 -0.31 6.67
N GLU A 26 5.69 -0.82 7.78
CA GLU A 26 5.37 -2.13 8.35
C GLU A 26 3.87 -2.41 8.44
N THR A 27 3.10 -1.49 9.04
CA THR A 27 1.65 -1.64 9.17
C THR A 27 0.95 -1.76 7.82
N ARG A 28 1.30 -0.92 6.84
CA ARG A 28 0.69 -0.98 5.50
C ARG A 28 1.01 -2.29 4.80
N LEU A 29 2.24 -2.80 4.94
CA LEU A 29 2.62 -4.12 4.45
C LEU A 29 1.80 -5.23 5.10
N MET A 30 1.68 -5.24 6.43
CA MET A 30 0.87 -6.24 7.13
C MET A 30 -0.59 -6.23 6.66
N VAL A 31 -1.20 -5.04 6.55
CA VAL A 31 -2.56 -4.89 6.03
C VAL A 31 -2.68 -5.46 4.62
N LEU A 32 -1.74 -5.14 3.72
CA LEU A 32 -1.73 -5.66 2.35
C LEU A 32 -1.56 -7.17 2.31
N CYS A 33 -0.68 -7.75 3.14
CA CYS A 33 -0.52 -9.20 3.25
C CYS A 33 -1.81 -9.90 3.70
N HIS A 34 -2.54 -9.31 4.66
CA HIS A 34 -3.82 -9.86 5.12
C HIS A 34 -4.92 -9.75 4.06
N LEU A 35 -4.97 -8.64 3.31
CA LEU A 35 -5.94 -8.40 2.24
C LEU A 35 -5.64 -9.19 0.96
N ASN A 36 -4.36 -9.49 0.69
CA ASN A 36 -3.95 -10.33 -0.45
C ASN A 36 -4.48 -11.77 -0.33
N GLN A 37 -4.73 -12.25 0.90
CA GLN A 37 -5.26 -13.59 1.12
C GLN A 37 -6.78 -13.65 0.94
N LYS A 38 -7.49 -12.65 1.46
CA LYS A 38 -8.95 -12.52 1.36
C LYS A 38 -9.38 -11.10 1.72
N GLU A 39 -10.56 -10.71 1.24
CA GLU A 39 -11.25 -9.51 1.73
C GLU A 39 -11.55 -9.65 3.24
N ARG A 40 -11.33 -8.56 3.99
CA ARG A 40 -11.51 -8.52 5.45
C ARG A 40 -12.18 -7.21 5.89
N PRO A 41 -13.09 -7.25 6.88
CA PRO A 41 -13.63 -6.06 7.50
C PRO A 41 -12.54 -5.33 8.31
N VAL A 42 -12.71 -4.02 8.48
CA VAL A 42 -11.74 -3.15 9.16
C VAL A 42 -11.49 -3.61 10.61
N GLY A 43 -12.52 -4.03 11.35
CA GLY A 43 -12.36 -4.52 12.73
C GLY A 43 -11.55 -5.82 12.85
N GLU A 44 -11.58 -6.69 11.83
CA GLU A 44 -10.71 -7.88 11.80
C GLU A 44 -9.25 -7.45 11.58
N LEU A 45 -9.02 -6.47 10.68
CA LEU A 45 -7.69 -5.92 10.45
C LEU A 45 -7.12 -5.22 11.69
N GLU A 46 -7.93 -4.45 12.44
CA GLU A 46 -7.53 -3.81 13.70
C GLU A 46 -6.94 -4.80 14.70
N SER A 47 -7.65 -5.92 14.87
CA SER A 47 -7.25 -7.00 15.76
C SER A 47 -5.96 -7.68 15.29
N MET A 48 -5.79 -7.84 13.98
CA MET A 48 -4.62 -8.50 13.38
C MET A 48 -3.36 -7.65 13.45
N VAL A 49 -3.47 -6.33 13.24
CA VAL A 49 -2.31 -5.43 13.26
C VAL A 49 -2.08 -4.75 14.60
N GLY A 50 -2.95 -4.98 15.59
CA GLY A 50 -2.83 -4.43 16.94
C GLY A 50 -2.97 -2.91 17.02
N LEU A 51 -3.77 -2.31 16.14
CA LEU A 51 -3.94 -0.85 16.07
C LEU A 51 -5.35 -0.42 16.45
N SER A 52 -5.46 0.82 16.92
CA SER A 52 -6.74 1.49 17.06
C SER A 52 -7.40 1.73 15.70
N GLN A 53 -8.73 1.84 15.69
CA GLN A 53 -9.52 2.16 14.51
C GLN A 53 -9.09 3.46 13.82
N SER A 54 -8.72 4.49 14.60
CA SER A 54 -8.26 5.78 14.06
C SER A 54 -6.88 5.67 13.41
N ALA A 55 -5.96 4.90 14.00
CA ALA A 55 -4.65 4.66 13.44
C ALA A 55 -4.77 3.85 12.13
N LEU A 56 -5.48 2.73 12.16
CA LEU A 56 -5.68 1.89 10.98
C LEU A 56 -6.39 2.66 9.85
N SER A 57 -7.40 3.46 10.16
CA SER A 57 -8.12 4.27 9.17
C SER A 57 -7.19 5.23 8.43
N GLN A 58 -6.18 5.80 9.10
CA GLN A 58 -5.18 6.66 8.44
C GLN A 58 -4.30 5.86 7.47
N HIS A 59 -3.89 4.64 7.83
CA HIS A 59 -3.14 3.76 6.92
C HIS A 59 -3.99 3.34 5.72
N LEU A 60 -5.24 2.94 5.95
CA LEU A 60 -6.18 2.58 4.89
C LEU A 60 -6.47 3.77 3.96
N ALA A 61 -6.62 4.99 4.48
CA ALA A 61 -6.80 6.17 3.65
C ALA A 61 -5.61 6.42 2.71
N LYS A 62 -4.37 6.23 3.18
CA LYS A 62 -3.15 6.34 2.34
C LYS A 62 -3.10 5.24 1.28
N LEU A 63 -3.44 4.00 1.64
CA LEU A 63 -3.52 2.87 0.70
C LEU A 63 -4.61 3.07 -0.36
N ARG A 64 -5.76 3.65 0.00
CA ARG A 64 -6.84 3.98 -0.96
C ARG A 64 -6.44 5.09 -1.92
N LYS A 65 -5.83 6.18 -1.41
CA LYS A 65 -5.36 7.30 -2.25
C LYS A 65 -4.32 6.87 -3.29
N SER A 66 -3.54 5.84 -2.98
CA SER A 66 -2.56 5.24 -3.89
C SER A 66 -3.11 4.10 -4.74
N HIS A 67 -4.43 3.83 -4.68
CA HIS A 67 -5.12 2.76 -5.41
C HIS A 67 -4.63 1.34 -5.08
N ALA A 68 -3.85 1.17 -4.00
CA ALA A 68 -3.33 -0.12 -3.56
C ALA A 68 -4.41 -1.02 -2.93
N VAL A 69 -5.50 -0.42 -2.42
CA VAL A 69 -6.66 -1.15 -1.89
C VAL A 69 -7.96 -0.50 -2.37
N LYS A 70 -9.01 -1.30 -2.46
CA LYS A 70 -10.38 -0.85 -2.74
C LYS A 70 -11.26 -1.10 -1.52
N THR A 71 -12.34 -0.35 -1.39
CA THR A 71 -13.38 -0.59 -0.38
C THR A 71 -14.70 -0.97 -1.02
N ARG A 72 -15.40 -1.88 -0.35
CA ARG A 72 -16.82 -2.14 -0.54
C ARG A 72 -17.57 -1.75 0.72
#